data_AF-R9PJ30-F1
#
_entry.id   AF-R9PJ30-F1
#
_cell.length_a   1.000
_cell.length_b   1.000
_cell.length_c   1.000
_cell.angle_alpha   90.00
_cell.angle_beta   90.00
_cell.angle_gamma   90.00
#
_symmetry.space_group_name_H-M   'P 1'
#
loop_
_entity.id
_entity.type
_entity.pdbx_description
1 polymer ?
#
loop_
_entity_poly.entity_id
_entity_poly.type
_entity_poly.pdbx_seq_one_letter_code
_entity_poly.pdbx_strand_id
1 'polypeptide(L)'
;MASANVQFSDNNGSLGEPVNYPQFQHVLSESELQISDAEGKKGNKEYFALDGDFTGIVSPYFYVDKTSEALVFKMKNDHLRNEVRVHKNFRTDLPDHFYSLRADVEMIDPEASMKNSDSKQDEITFLQVHNKGLDDEGTHNVPHPLLRVVWKRDANGVKGHFWAIIKNNAVICKGSFGKKNKDKNMCKPDVAYSHIDLGKAPTGKTTAFDITVGNKTLSVDVDGTNLVKHDIDYWRHLLSYFKAGVYNQFTHGMSEAHFYKLEYSAAEPK
;
A
#
# COMPACT_ATOMS: atom_id res chain seq x y z
N MET A 1 -23.19 -15.46 12.25
CA MET A 1 -22.21 -14.39 12.00
C MET A 1 -20.84 -15.07 12.04
N ALA A 2 -20.09 -15.07 10.94
CA ALA A 2 -18.70 -15.58 11.00
C ALA A 2 -17.87 -14.52 11.73
N SER A 3 -17.37 -14.85 12.91
CA SER A 3 -16.38 -14.03 13.62
C SER A 3 -15.08 -14.14 12.83
N ALA A 4 -14.68 -13.06 12.17
CA ALA A 4 -13.31 -12.94 11.69
C ALA A 4 -12.41 -12.84 12.94
N ASN A 5 -11.35 -13.65 12.98
CA ASN A 5 -10.51 -13.88 14.16
C ASN A 5 -9.04 -13.97 13.70
N VAL A 6 -8.45 -12.87 13.25
CA VAL A 6 -6.98 -12.83 13.04
C VAL A 6 -6.29 -13.19 14.37
N GLN A 7 -5.41 -14.19 14.33
CA GLN A 7 -4.70 -14.69 15.51
C GLN A 7 -3.24 -14.26 15.49
N PHE A 8 -2.73 -13.89 16.66
CA PHE A 8 -1.32 -13.61 16.86
C PHE A 8 -0.59 -14.78 17.52
N SER A 9 0.52 -15.17 16.93
CA SER A 9 1.43 -16.20 17.43
C SER A 9 2.77 -16.05 16.72
N ASP A 10 3.85 -16.17 17.48
CA ASP A 10 5.22 -16.20 16.98
C ASP A 10 5.65 -17.60 16.50
N ASN A 11 4.70 -18.56 16.44
CA ASN A 11 4.95 -19.98 16.17
C ASN A 11 6.09 -20.56 17.04
N ASN A 12 5.93 -20.48 18.37
CA ASN A 12 6.90 -20.95 19.36
C ASN A 12 8.28 -20.28 19.19
N GLY A 13 8.26 -18.97 18.94
CA GLY A 13 9.46 -18.16 18.76
C GLY A 13 10.20 -18.35 17.43
N SER A 14 9.58 -18.97 16.43
CA SER A 14 10.19 -19.07 15.08
C SER A 14 10.05 -17.77 14.27
N LEU A 15 9.06 -16.95 14.57
CA LEU A 15 8.82 -15.66 13.93
C LEU A 15 9.32 -14.51 14.83
N GLY A 16 9.88 -13.47 14.24
CA GLY A 16 10.23 -12.24 14.94
C GLY A 16 9.01 -11.33 15.11
N GLU A 17 8.80 -10.79 16.30
CA GLU A 17 7.82 -9.72 16.50
C GLU A 17 8.36 -8.40 15.92
N PRO A 18 7.64 -7.75 14.99
CA PRO A 18 8.13 -6.56 14.30
C PRO A 18 8.57 -5.40 15.20
N VAL A 19 7.88 -5.17 16.32
CA VAL A 19 8.21 -4.09 17.26
C VAL A 19 9.58 -4.26 17.93
N ASN A 20 10.13 -5.48 17.93
CA ASN A 20 11.44 -5.77 18.54
C ASN A 20 12.63 -5.45 17.62
N TYR A 21 12.39 -4.94 16.40
CA TYR A 21 13.42 -4.60 15.42
C TYR A 21 13.52 -3.08 15.25
N PRO A 22 14.62 -2.43 15.71
CA PRO A 22 14.74 -0.97 15.77
C PRO A 22 14.46 -0.25 14.45
N GLN A 23 14.82 -0.84 13.32
CA GLN A 23 14.62 -0.29 11.99
C GLN A 23 13.14 -0.09 11.61
N PHE A 24 12.21 -0.78 12.27
CA PHE A 24 10.77 -0.66 12.00
C PHE A 24 9.99 0.05 13.12
N GLN A 25 10.58 0.21 14.31
CA GLN A 25 9.88 0.73 15.50
C GLN A 25 9.18 2.07 15.25
N HIS A 26 9.86 3.01 14.60
CA HIS A 26 9.29 4.35 14.36
C HIS A 26 8.08 4.31 13.42
N VAL A 27 8.14 3.59 12.29
CA VAL A 27 6.99 3.52 11.39
C VAL A 27 5.82 2.76 12.03
N LEU A 28 6.10 1.76 12.88
CA LEU A 28 5.08 1.01 13.60
C LEU A 28 4.39 1.87 14.66
N SER A 29 5.13 2.64 15.47
CA SER A 29 4.53 3.55 16.46
C SER A 29 3.66 4.64 15.81
N GLU A 30 3.93 4.97 14.55
CA GLU A 30 3.17 5.94 13.76
C GLU A 30 2.02 5.29 12.98
N SER A 31 1.72 4.01 13.17
CA SER A 31 0.78 3.25 12.34
C SER A 31 -0.19 2.37 13.14
N GLU A 32 -1.20 1.86 12.45
CA GLU A 32 -2.01 0.71 12.85
C GLU A 32 -1.84 -0.43 11.84
N LEU A 33 -2.15 -1.67 12.25
CA LEU A 33 -2.22 -2.80 11.33
C LEU A 33 -3.64 -2.95 10.77
N GLN A 34 -3.75 -2.99 9.45
CA GLN A 34 -4.98 -3.23 8.70
C GLN A 34 -4.87 -4.56 7.95
N ILE A 35 -5.41 -5.62 8.53
CA ILE A 35 -5.24 -7.00 8.03
C ILE A 35 -6.58 -7.70 7.85
N SER A 36 -6.71 -8.47 6.76
CA SER A 36 -7.86 -9.32 6.51
C SER A 36 -7.71 -10.68 7.22
N ASP A 37 -8.83 -11.22 7.70
CA ASP A 37 -8.96 -12.65 7.92
C ASP A 37 -8.96 -13.36 6.57
N ALA A 38 -7.95 -14.19 6.35
CA ALA A 38 -7.71 -14.88 5.09
C ALA A 38 -8.78 -15.93 4.74
N GLU A 39 -9.53 -16.42 5.73
CA GLU A 39 -10.70 -17.31 5.58
C GLU A 39 -12.04 -16.58 5.72
N GLY A 40 -11.97 -15.27 5.99
CA GLY A 40 -13.12 -14.42 6.16
C GLY A 40 -13.83 -14.09 4.83
N LYS A 41 -14.84 -13.22 4.93
CA LYS A 41 -15.59 -12.75 3.75
C LYS A 41 -14.69 -11.94 2.80
N LYS A 42 -15.02 -11.92 1.50
CA LYS A 42 -14.32 -11.07 0.53
C LYS A 42 -14.27 -9.61 1.01
N GLY A 43 -13.07 -9.02 0.98
CA GLY A 43 -12.83 -7.62 1.34
C GLY A 43 -12.91 -7.31 2.83
N ASN A 44 -13.02 -8.32 3.72
CA ASN A 44 -13.01 -8.11 5.16
C ASN A 44 -11.70 -7.45 5.62
N LYS A 45 -11.75 -6.80 6.78
CA LYS A 45 -10.61 -6.13 7.39
C LYS A 45 -10.83 -5.98 8.88
N GLU A 46 -9.81 -6.33 9.64
CA GLU A 46 -9.65 -6.10 11.07
C GLU A 46 -8.55 -5.05 11.30
N TYR A 47 -8.53 -4.47 12.49
CA TYR A 47 -7.65 -3.37 12.86
C TYR A 47 -7.01 -3.67 14.22
N PHE A 48 -5.69 -3.48 14.32
CA PHE A 48 -4.90 -3.71 15.52
C PHE A 48 -3.86 -2.61 15.69
N ALA A 49 -3.29 -2.48 16.89
CA ALA A 49 -2.33 -1.41 17.21
C ALA A 49 -2.89 -0.01 16.88
N LEU A 50 -4.17 0.24 17.22
CA LEU A 50 -4.86 1.52 16.94
C LEU A 50 -4.20 2.72 17.61
N ASP A 51 -3.38 2.46 18.64
CA ASP A 51 -2.60 3.41 19.42
C ASP A 51 -1.11 3.40 19.04
N GLY A 52 -0.71 2.63 18.01
CA GLY A 52 0.69 2.46 17.61
C GLY A 52 1.46 1.41 18.42
N ASP A 53 0.81 0.70 19.36
CA ASP A 53 1.48 -0.37 20.11
C ASP A 53 1.38 -1.71 19.38
N PHE A 54 2.51 -2.14 18.80
CA PHE A 54 2.66 -3.42 18.11
C PHE A 54 3.19 -4.55 19.03
N THR A 55 3.23 -4.35 20.34
CA THR A 55 3.66 -5.39 21.30
C THR A 55 2.79 -6.64 21.17
N GLY A 56 3.44 -7.80 20.95
CA GLY A 56 2.76 -9.08 20.74
C GLY A 56 2.04 -9.23 19.40
N ILE A 57 2.10 -8.25 18.49
CA ILE A 57 1.47 -8.31 17.17
C ILE A 57 2.40 -9.02 16.18
N VAL A 58 2.27 -10.34 16.12
CA VAL A 58 3.01 -11.21 15.20
C VAL A 58 2.14 -12.36 14.74
N SER A 59 2.23 -12.75 13.47
CA SER A 59 1.49 -13.88 12.91
C SER A 59 2.23 -14.49 11.72
N PRO A 60 1.82 -15.66 11.22
CA PRO A 60 2.36 -16.22 9.96
C PRO A 60 2.17 -15.33 8.73
N TYR A 61 1.38 -14.25 8.84
CA TYR A 61 1.15 -13.29 7.76
C TYR A 61 1.85 -11.95 7.96
N PHE A 62 2.23 -11.61 9.20
CA PHE A 62 2.87 -10.35 9.57
C PHE A 62 3.90 -10.61 10.65
N TYR A 63 5.17 -10.61 10.28
CA TYR A 63 6.29 -10.94 11.17
C TYR A 63 7.60 -10.39 10.62
N VAL A 64 8.66 -10.42 11.41
CA VAL A 64 10.04 -10.25 10.91
C VAL A 64 10.70 -11.62 10.79
N ASP A 65 11.25 -11.92 9.61
CA ASP A 65 12.09 -13.10 9.43
C ASP A 65 13.40 -12.91 10.22
N LYS A 66 13.69 -13.81 11.16
CA LYS A 66 14.83 -13.65 12.08
C LYS A 66 16.21 -13.75 11.41
N THR A 67 16.29 -14.29 10.18
CA THR A 67 17.57 -14.51 9.50
C THR A 67 17.94 -13.31 8.64
N SER A 68 16.97 -12.80 7.87
CA SER A 68 17.13 -11.66 6.98
C SER A 68 16.81 -10.32 7.63
N GLU A 69 16.11 -10.35 8.77
CA GLU A 69 15.49 -9.19 9.43
C GLU A 69 14.49 -8.43 8.54
N ALA A 70 13.98 -9.05 7.48
CA ALA A 70 12.94 -8.45 6.66
C ALA A 70 11.58 -8.47 7.39
N LEU A 71 10.86 -7.35 7.34
CA LEU A 71 9.45 -7.28 7.72
C LEU A 71 8.61 -7.91 6.60
N VAL A 72 7.98 -9.04 6.92
CA VAL A 72 7.26 -9.89 5.97
C VAL A 72 5.76 -9.63 6.04
N PHE A 73 5.17 -9.35 4.88
CA PHE A 73 3.72 -9.26 4.69
C PHE A 73 3.25 -10.35 3.73
N LYS A 74 2.29 -11.16 4.18
CA LYS A 74 1.62 -12.18 3.37
C LYS A 74 0.12 -12.00 3.41
N MET A 75 -0.54 -12.31 2.30
CA MET A 75 -2.00 -12.37 2.25
C MET A 75 -2.46 -13.25 1.09
N LYS A 76 -3.49 -14.05 1.31
CA LYS A 76 -4.12 -14.87 0.26
C LYS A 76 -5.46 -14.30 -0.17
N ASN A 77 -5.92 -14.79 -1.31
CA ASN A 77 -7.24 -14.50 -1.88
C ASN A 77 -7.42 -13.05 -2.38
N ASP A 78 -8.42 -12.91 -3.24
CA ASP A 78 -8.71 -11.69 -3.99
C ASP A 78 -9.36 -10.61 -3.12
N HIS A 79 -8.92 -9.36 -3.28
CA HIS A 79 -9.37 -8.18 -2.51
C HIS A 79 -9.14 -8.28 -0.99
N LEU A 80 -8.29 -9.17 -0.51
CA LEU A 80 -7.79 -9.19 0.87
C LEU A 80 -6.44 -8.49 0.98
N ARG A 81 -6.14 -7.94 2.16
CA ARG A 81 -4.97 -7.09 2.40
C ARG A 81 -4.32 -7.36 3.75
N ASN A 82 -3.06 -6.98 3.84
CA ASN A 82 -2.28 -6.93 5.07
C ASN A 82 -1.32 -5.74 4.94
N GLU A 83 -1.66 -4.62 5.57
CA GLU A 83 -0.98 -3.35 5.40
C GLU A 83 -0.77 -2.68 6.76
N VAL A 84 0.40 -2.09 6.99
CA VAL A 84 0.52 -1.01 7.97
C VAL A 84 -0.06 0.27 7.38
N ARG A 85 -0.80 1.02 8.20
CA ARG A 85 -1.42 2.29 7.82
C ARG A 85 -0.94 3.38 8.77
N VAL A 86 -0.15 4.31 8.25
CA VAL A 86 0.36 5.46 9.02
C VAL A 86 -0.81 6.31 9.49
N HIS A 87 -0.85 6.69 10.77
CA HIS A 87 -1.94 7.40 11.44
C HIS A 87 -2.18 8.81 10.89
N LYS A 88 -1.11 9.53 10.54
CA LYS A 88 -1.21 10.91 10.03
C LYS A 88 -2.06 10.97 8.75
N ASN A 89 -3.15 11.73 8.83
CA ASN A 89 -3.85 12.24 7.65
C ASN A 89 -3.30 13.63 7.33
N PHE A 90 -2.56 13.74 6.24
CA PHE A 90 -1.81 14.93 5.88
C PHE A 90 -2.39 15.69 4.70
N ARG A 91 -2.14 17.00 4.69
CA ARG A 91 -2.37 17.87 3.54
C ARG A 91 -1.33 17.59 2.46
N THR A 92 -1.71 17.68 1.19
CA THR A 92 -0.83 17.36 0.05
C THR A 92 -0.33 18.60 -0.69
N ASP A 93 -0.83 19.77 -0.34
CA ASP A 93 -0.73 21.02 -1.11
C ASP A 93 0.03 22.15 -0.41
N LEU A 94 0.43 21.96 0.86
CA LEU A 94 1.20 22.96 1.60
C LEU A 94 2.65 22.97 1.11
N PRO A 95 3.24 24.16 0.83
CA PRO A 95 4.55 24.28 0.18
C PRO A 95 5.73 23.84 1.04
N ASP A 96 5.53 23.78 2.35
CA ASP A 96 6.53 23.58 3.39
C ASP A 96 6.26 22.33 4.25
N HIS A 97 5.26 21.54 3.88
CA HIS A 97 4.95 20.25 4.50
C HIS A 97 5.23 19.12 3.52
N PHE A 98 6.14 18.22 3.88
CA PHE A 98 6.52 17.07 3.09
C PHE A 98 6.41 15.79 3.91
N TYR A 99 5.75 14.79 3.36
CA TYR A 99 5.55 13.48 3.97
C TYR A 99 6.20 12.44 3.07
N SER A 100 7.06 11.60 3.63
CA SER A 100 7.79 10.58 2.89
C SER A 100 7.55 9.18 3.47
N LEU A 101 7.39 8.20 2.58
CA LEU A 101 7.41 6.77 2.89
C LEU A 101 8.54 6.13 2.09
N ARG A 102 9.51 5.53 2.77
CA ARG A 102 10.69 4.90 2.15
C ARG A 102 10.69 3.41 2.42
N ALA A 103 10.95 2.60 1.41
CA ALA A 103 10.95 1.16 1.54
C ALA A 103 11.97 0.48 0.63
N ASP A 104 12.62 -0.57 1.12
CA ASP A 104 13.43 -1.49 0.32
C ASP A 104 12.68 -2.81 0.25
N VAL A 105 12.16 -3.13 -0.93
CA VAL A 105 11.16 -4.20 -1.09
C VAL A 105 11.67 -5.28 -2.03
N GLU A 106 11.46 -6.53 -1.64
CA GLU A 106 11.57 -7.70 -2.52
C GLU A 106 10.19 -8.38 -2.62
N MET A 107 9.74 -8.62 -3.85
CA MET A 107 8.52 -9.41 -4.11
C MET A 107 8.89 -10.88 -4.25
N ILE A 108 8.34 -11.74 -3.40
CA ILE A 108 8.69 -13.16 -3.37
C ILE A 108 7.76 -13.94 -4.30
N ASP A 109 8.35 -14.56 -5.32
CA ASP A 109 7.70 -15.41 -6.33
C ASP A 109 6.32 -14.95 -6.83
N PRO A 110 6.16 -13.68 -7.25
CA PRO A 110 4.83 -13.13 -7.60
C PRO A 110 4.17 -13.82 -8.81
N GLU A 111 4.96 -14.40 -9.72
CA GLU A 111 4.44 -15.24 -10.82
C GLU A 111 3.80 -16.53 -10.28
N ALA A 112 4.41 -17.17 -9.28
CA ALA A 112 3.87 -18.36 -8.65
C ALA A 112 2.59 -18.04 -7.87
N SER A 113 2.55 -16.88 -7.18
CA SER A 113 1.35 -16.37 -6.52
C SER A 113 0.15 -16.27 -7.46
N MET A 114 0.37 -15.93 -8.73
CA MET A 114 -0.68 -15.73 -9.73
C MET A 114 -0.87 -16.89 -10.70
N LYS A 115 -0.21 -18.04 -10.47
CA LYS A 115 -0.27 -19.20 -11.37
C LYS A 115 -1.69 -19.66 -11.68
N ASN A 116 -2.59 -19.60 -10.69
CA ASN A 116 -3.98 -20.04 -10.80
C ASN A 116 -4.96 -18.86 -10.86
N SER A 117 -4.47 -17.63 -11.07
CA SER A 117 -5.37 -16.48 -11.10
C SER A 117 -6.11 -16.36 -12.43
N ASP A 118 -7.41 -16.12 -12.32
CA ASP A 118 -8.34 -15.74 -13.38
C ASP A 118 -8.70 -14.24 -13.36
N SER A 119 -7.99 -13.43 -12.57
CA SER A 119 -8.16 -11.98 -12.55
C SER A 119 -7.72 -11.36 -13.87
N LYS A 120 -8.36 -10.26 -14.25
CA LYS A 120 -7.90 -9.42 -15.38
C LYS A 120 -6.88 -8.37 -14.94
N GLN A 121 -6.71 -8.19 -13.62
CA GLN A 121 -5.87 -7.14 -13.07
C GLN A 121 -4.46 -7.65 -12.74
N ASP A 122 -4.36 -8.80 -12.06
CA ASP A 122 -3.09 -9.47 -11.74
C ASP A 122 -2.00 -8.52 -11.22
N GLU A 123 -2.34 -7.85 -10.12
CA GLU A 123 -1.48 -6.90 -9.42
C GLU A 123 -1.35 -7.30 -7.94
N ILE A 124 -0.16 -7.05 -7.38
CA ILE A 124 0.06 -6.97 -5.94
C ILE A 124 0.41 -5.52 -5.65
N THR A 125 -0.46 -4.81 -4.94
CA THR A 125 -0.13 -3.46 -4.46
C THR A 125 0.63 -3.56 -3.15
N PHE A 126 1.76 -2.85 -3.03
CA PHE A 126 2.62 -2.93 -1.84
C PHE A 126 2.95 -1.58 -1.18
N LEU A 127 2.82 -0.47 -1.90
CA LEU A 127 2.85 0.89 -1.33
C LEU A 127 1.63 1.68 -1.84
N GLN A 128 1.05 2.53 -0.99
CA GLN A 128 -0.09 3.37 -1.37
C GLN A 128 -0.05 4.75 -0.72
N VAL A 129 -0.61 5.71 -1.45
CA VAL A 129 -1.12 6.98 -0.90
C VAL A 129 -2.63 6.97 -1.10
N HIS A 130 -3.39 6.93 -0.02
CA HIS A 130 -4.85 6.95 -0.06
C HIS A 130 -5.38 8.23 0.58
N ASN A 131 -6.62 8.61 0.28
CA ASN A 131 -7.30 9.71 0.97
C ASN A 131 -8.18 9.21 2.12
N LYS A 132 -8.29 10.02 3.17
CA LYS A 132 -9.26 9.88 4.24
C LYS A 132 -10.57 10.58 3.87
N GLY A 133 -10.50 11.79 3.34
CA GLY A 133 -11.64 12.63 2.98
C GLY A 133 -11.28 14.10 3.10
N LEU A 134 -12.28 14.94 3.32
CA LEU A 134 -12.08 16.36 3.62
C LEU A 134 -11.58 16.61 5.05
N ASP A 135 -11.78 15.63 5.93
CA ASP A 135 -11.49 15.68 7.36
C ASP A 135 -11.04 14.30 7.90
N ASP A 136 -10.68 14.25 9.17
CA ASP A 136 -10.20 13.05 9.88
C ASP A 136 -11.31 12.03 10.14
N GLU A 137 -12.58 12.43 10.07
CA GLU A 137 -13.74 11.55 10.13
C GLU A 137 -13.96 10.80 8.81
N GLY A 138 -13.43 11.34 7.69
CA GLY A 138 -13.53 10.77 6.36
C GLY A 138 -14.75 11.24 5.56
N THR A 139 -15.26 12.42 5.87
CA THR A 139 -16.32 13.09 5.12
C THR A 139 -15.92 13.22 3.65
N HIS A 140 -16.82 12.83 2.75
CA HIS A 140 -16.60 12.83 1.29
C HIS A 140 -15.34 12.07 0.83
N ASN A 141 -15.00 10.95 1.49
CA ASN A 141 -13.98 10.02 1.02
C ASN A 141 -14.13 9.69 -0.47
N VAL A 142 -13.02 9.72 -1.21
CA VAL A 142 -12.95 9.21 -2.57
C VAL A 142 -12.50 7.74 -2.50
N PRO A 143 -13.28 6.76 -3.01
CA PRO A 143 -12.97 5.34 -2.87
C PRO A 143 -11.86 4.86 -3.84
N HIS A 144 -10.89 5.73 -4.12
CA HIS A 144 -9.74 5.51 -4.99
C HIS A 144 -8.50 6.10 -4.34
N PRO A 145 -7.39 5.36 -4.25
CA PRO A 145 -6.12 5.92 -3.78
C PRO A 145 -5.58 6.94 -4.80
N LEU A 146 -4.77 7.88 -4.30
CA LEU A 146 -3.98 8.78 -5.14
C LEU A 146 -2.90 7.98 -5.88
N LEU A 147 -2.16 7.12 -5.17
CA LEU A 147 -1.09 6.29 -5.71
C LEU A 147 -1.26 4.84 -5.25
N ARG A 148 -1.02 3.91 -6.17
CA ARG A 148 -0.63 2.53 -5.88
C ARG A 148 0.69 2.23 -6.56
N VAL A 149 1.67 1.74 -5.82
CA VAL A 149 2.85 1.08 -6.38
C VAL A 149 2.58 -0.41 -6.39
N VAL A 150 2.66 -1.02 -7.57
CA VAL A 150 2.27 -2.41 -7.80
C VAL A 150 3.37 -3.19 -8.48
N TRP A 151 3.46 -4.49 -8.19
CA TRP A 151 4.00 -5.46 -9.14
C TRP A 151 2.84 -5.93 -10.02
N LYS A 152 3.05 -5.98 -11.34
CA LYS A 152 2.01 -6.35 -12.30
C LYS A 152 2.49 -7.47 -13.23
N ARG A 153 1.70 -8.54 -13.35
CA ARG A 153 2.04 -9.73 -14.17
C ARG A 153 2.22 -9.37 -15.64
N ASP A 154 1.26 -8.66 -16.22
CA ASP A 154 1.29 -8.22 -17.61
C ASP A 154 0.55 -6.88 -17.76
N ALA A 155 1.22 -5.89 -18.36
CA ALA A 155 0.66 -4.62 -18.79
C ALA A 155 0.87 -4.46 -20.30
N ASN A 156 -0.10 -4.91 -21.10
CA ASN A 156 -0.08 -4.80 -22.57
C ASN A 156 1.22 -5.35 -23.20
N GLY A 157 1.72 -6.49 -22.70
CA GLY A 157 2.94 -7.16 -23.17
C GLY A 157 4.18 -6.88 -22.32
N VAL A 158 4.14 -5.88 -21.42
CA VAL A 158 5.23 -5.60 -20.46
C VAL A 158 5.01 -6.40 -19.19
N LYS A 159 5.87 -7.40 -18.93
CA LYS A 159 5.62 -8.43 -17.91
C LYS A 159 6.47 -8.30 -16.66
N GLY A 160 5.84 -8.44 -15.49
CA GLY A 160 6.50 -8.46 -14.18
C GLY A 160 7.32 -7.20 -13.90
N HIS A 161 6.78 -6.04 -14.27
CA HIS A 161 7.33 -4.71 -13.95
C HIS A 161 6.65 -4.14 -12.72
N PHE A 162 7.34 -3.19 -12.09
CA PHE A 162 6.74 -2.30 -11.12
C PHE A 162 6.04 -1.13 -11.83
N TRP A 163 4.90 -0.68 -11.30
CA TRP A 163 4.15 0.44 -11.85
C TRP A 163 3.66 1.37 -10.76
N ALA A 164 3.73 2.68 -11.02
CA ALA A 164 2.97 3.69 -10.30
C ALA A 164 1.64 3.92 -11.01
N ILE A 165 0.54 3.56 -10.36
CA ILE A 165 -0.83 3.81 -10.83
C ILE A 165 -1.37 5.01 -10.06
N ILE A 166 -1.45 6.15 -10.74
CA ILE A 166 -1.77 7.45 -10.16
C ILE A 166 -3.17 7.87 -10.58
N LYS A 167 -4.04 8.20 -9.64
CA LYS A 167 -5.37 8.76 -9.93
C LYS A 167 -5.24 10.24 -10.31
N ASN A 168 -5.59 10.60 -11.55
CA ASN A 168 -5.37 11.93 -12.15
C ASN A 168 -6.49 12.96 -11.90
N ASN A 169 -7.48 12.64 -11.06
CA ASN A 169 -8.55 13.57 -10.70
C ASN A 169 -9.22 13.16 -9.39
N ALA A 170 -9.87 14.08 -8.68
CA ALA A 170 -10.58 13.78 -7.43
C ALA A 170 -12.01 13.22 -7.61
N VAL A 171 -12.35 12.69 -8.79
CA VAL A 171 -13.72 12.27 -9.10
C VAL A 171 -14.02 10.86 -8.58
N ILE A 172 -15.14 10.71 -7.90
CA ILE A 172 -15.69 9.40 -7.53
C ILE A 172 -16.25 8.70 -8.77
N CYS A 173 -15.55 7.67 -9.25
CA CYS A 173 -15.90 6.93 -10.47
C CYS A 173 -16.54 5.54 -10.25
N LYS A 174 -16.76 5.11 -9.00
CA LYS A 174 -17.40 3.82 -8.67
C LYS A 174 -18.29 3.92 -7.44
N GLY A 175 -19.03 2.84 -7.14
CA GLY A 175 -19.93 2.78 -5.99
C GLY A 175 -21.19 3.64 -6.15
N SER A 176 -21.98 3.74 -5.08
CA SER A 176 -23.24 4.50 -5.05
C SER A 176 -23.06 5.98 -5.43
N PHE A 177 -22.04 6.63 -4.88
CA PHE A 177 -21.73 8.05 -5.12
C PHE A 177 -21.11 8.32 -6.49
N GLY A 178 -20.57 7.29 -7.16
CA GLY A 178 -20.00 7.42 -8.51
C GLY A 178 -21.00 7.23 -9.65
N LYS A 179 -22.26 6.87 -9.38
CA LYS A 179 -23.27 6.56 -10.41
C LYS A 179 -23.46 7.66 -11.46
N LYS A 180 -23.34 8.94 -11.06
CA LYS A 180 -23.47 10.09 -11.96
C LYS A 180 -22.24 10.35 -12.83
N ASN A 181 -21.09 9.75 -12.49
CA ASN A 181 -19.80 10.06 -13.12
C ASN A 181 -19.18 8.87 -13.86
N LYS A 182 -19.50 7.63 -13.47
CA LYS A 182 -18.85 6.41 -13.96
C LYS A 182 -18.80 6.28 -15.49
N ASP A 183 -19.81 6.80 -16.19
CA ASP A 183 -19.93 6.71 -17.66
C ASP A 183 -19.40 7.97 -18.38
N LYS A 184 -18.90 8.97 -17.63
CA LYS A 184 -18.32 10.20 -18.18
C LYS A 184 -16.85 10.01 -18.53
N ASN A 185 -16.35 10.83 -19.47
CA ASN A 185 -14.97 10.76 -19.95
C ASN A 185 -13.91 10.80 -18.84
N MET A 186 -14.14 11.62 -17.80
CA MET A 186 -13.25 11.76 -16.62
C MET A 186 -13.08 10.47 -15.80
N CYS A 187 -13.92 9.46 -16.02
CA CYS A 187 -13.87 8.16 -15.33
C CYS A 187 -13.41 7.00 -16.23
N LYS A 188 -13.11 7.25 -17.50
CA LYS A 188 -12.47 6.22 -18.34
C LYS A 188 -11.06 5.90 -17.80
N PRO A 189 -10.61 4.63 -17.81
CA PRO A 189 -9.35 4.23 -17.18
C PRO A 189 -8.11 5.03 -17.61
N ASP A 190 -8.01 5.35 -18.90
CA ASP A 190 -6.93 6.09 -19.55
C ASP A 190 -6.93 7.60 -19.23
N VAL A 191 -8.06 8.15 -18.77
CA VAL A 191 -8.19 9.55 -18.34
C VAL A 191 -8.09 9.66 -16.82
N ALA A 192 -8.74 8.73 -16.12
CA ALA A 192 -8.82 8.69 -14.68
C ALA A 192 -7.48 8.34 -14.01
N TYR A 193 -6.59 7.61 -14.71
CA TYR A 193 -5.34 7.12 -14.15
C TYR A 193 -4.16 7.29 -15.11
N SER A 194 -3.02 7.72 -14.58
CA SER A 194 -1.71 7.57 -15.21
C SER A 194 -1.09 6.24 -14.78
N HIS A 195 -0.41 5.57 -15.70
CA HIS A 195 0.39 4.38 -15.42
C HIS A 195 1.82 4.67 -15.83
N ILE A 196 2.74 4.71 -14.86
CA ILE A 196 4.16 4.99 -15.10
C ILE A 196 4.94 3.73 -14.78
N ASP A 197 5.72 3.25 -15.75
CA ASP A 197 6.62 2.10 -15.59
C ASP A 197 7.76 2.50 -14.66
N LEU A 198 7.94 1.73 -13.60
CA LEU A 198 9.00 1.93 -12.61
C LEU A 198 10.19 0.99 -12.83
N GLY A 199 10.14 0.17 -13.87
CA GLY A 199 11.18 -0.76 -14.25
C GLY A 199 10.83 -2.22 -13.95
N LYS A 200 11.64 -3.12 -14.53
CA LYS A 200 11.51 -4.56 -14.35
C LYS A 200 11.86 -4.93 -12.91
N ALA A 201 10.97 -5.67 -12.23
CA ALA A 201 11.26 -6.18 -10.90
C ALA A 201 12.42 -7.18 -10.96
N PRO A 202 13.50 -7.00 -10.18
CA PRO A 202 14.59 -7.96 -10.13
C PRO A 202 14.19 -9.22 -9.37
N THR A 203 14.88 -10.34 -9.64
CA THR A 203 14.72 -11.60 -8.90
C THR A 203 15.80 -11.71 -7.83
N GLY A 204 15.42 -12.05 -6.60
CA GLY A 204 16.37 -12.28 -5.51
C GLY A 204 17.07 -11.01 -5.01
N LYS A 205 16.47 -9.84 -5.24
CA LYS A 205 17.05 -8.53 -4.90
C LYS A 205 15.96 -7.56 -4.48
N THR A 206 16.33 -6.64 -3.60
CA THR A 206 15.50 -5.51 -3.21
C THR A 206 15.48 -4.42 -4.28
N THR A 207 14.44 -3.59 -4.24
CA THR A 207 14.33 -2.32 -4.97
C THR A 207 13.94 -1.24 -3.98
N ALA A 208 14.66 -0.13 -3.99
CA ALA A 208 14.39 1.00 -3.10
C ALA A 208 13.32 1.92 -3.71
N PHE A 209 12.33 2.30 -2.91
CA PHE A 209 11.28 3.25 -3.27
C PHE A 209 11.24 4.39 -2.24
N ASP A 210 11.30 5.65 -2.70
CA ASP A 210 10.99 6.84 -1.89
C ASP A 210 9.76 7.52 -2.48
N ILE A 211 8.66 7.54 -1.73
CA ILE A 211 7.45 8.26 -2.09
C ILE A 211 7.38 9.51 -1.24
N THR A 212 7.42 10.69 -1.87
CA THR A 212 7.26 11.97 -1.18
C THR A 212 6.02 12.71 -1.69
N VAL A 213 5.20 13.20 -0.75
CA VAL A 213 3.97 13.96 -1.01
C VAL A 213 4.03 15.29 -0.26
N GLY A 214 3.79 16.39 -0.96
CA GLY A 214 3.83 17.73 -0.41
C GLY A 214 3.93 18.78 -1.51
N ASN A 215 3.65 20.04 -1.21
CA ASN A 215 3.72 21.14 -2.17
C ASN A 215 3.04 20.82 -3.52
N LYS A 216 1.84 20.23 -3.45
CA LYS A 216 1.03 19.83 -4.62
C LYS A 216 1.74 18.85 -5.55
N THR A 217 2.73 18.13 -5.05
CA THR A 217 3.56 17.23 -5.84
C THR A 217 3.54 15.83 -5.22
N LEU A 218 3.37 14.83 -6.08
CA LEU A 218 3.68 13.44 -5.79
C LEU A 218 5.00 13.08 -6.48
N SER A 219 5.99 12.66 -5.72
CA SER A 219 7.30 12.21 -6.20
C SER A 219 7.51 10.72 -5.89
N VAL A 220 8.08 9.97 -6.84
CA VAL A 220 8.52 8.58 -6.61
C VAL A 220 9.93 8.41 -7.17
N ASP A 221 10.87 8.12 -6.28
CA ASP A 221 12.23 7.71 -6.63
C ASP A 221 12.35 6.19 -6.55
N VAL A 222 13.02 5.59 -7.53
CA VAL A 222 13.31 4.15 -7.59
C VAL A 222 14.82 3.97 -7.72
N ASP A 223 15.42 3.26 -6.77
CA ASP A 223 16.88 3.10 -6.66
C ASP A 223 17.64 4.44 -6.76
N GLY A 224 17.09 5.48 -6.11
CA GLY A 224 17.65 6.83 -6.08
C GLY A 224 17.42 7.67 -7.35
N THR A 225 16.69 7.15 -8.34
CA THR A 225 16.34 7.89 -9.56
C THR A 225 14.89 8.35 -9.52
N ASN A 226 14.65 9.65 -9.69
CA ASN A 226 13.29 10.19 -9.77
C ASN A 226 12.61 9.76 -11.08
N LEU A 227 11.63 8.85 -10.98
CA LEU A 227 10.85 8.36 -12.13
C LEU A 227 9.47 9.02 -12.22
N VAL A 228 8.97 9.55 -11.10
CA VAL A 228 7.69 10.24 -11.04
C VAL A 228 7.87 11.60 -10.38
N LYS A 229 7.38 12.64 -11.06
CA LYS A 229 7.11 13.96 -10.49
C LYS A 229 5.78 14.47 -11.07
N HIS A 230 4.71 14.34 -10.28
CA HIS A 230 3.33 14.55 -10.74
C HIS A 230 2.66 15.69 -9.98
N ASP A 231 2.05 16.63 -10.70
CA ASP A 231 1.21 17.68 -10.11
C ASP A 231 -0.10 17.06 -9.60
N ILE A 232 -0.40 17.29 -8.33
CA ILE A 232 -1.59 16.79 -7.62
C ILE A 232 -2.42 17.93 -7.03
N ASP A 233 -2.37 19.15 -7.58
CA ASP A 233 -3.20 20.28 -7.11
C ASP A 233 -4.71 19.97 -7.12
N TYR A 234 -5.16 19.07 -8.00
CA TYR A 234 -6.53 18.56 -8.02
C TYR A 234 -6.92 17.77 -6.76
N TRP A 235 -5.95 17.31 -5.97
CA TRP A 235 -6.10 16.50 -4.78
C TRP A 235 -5.98 17.30 -3.46
N ARG A 236 -5.71 18.61 -3.54
CA ARG A 236 -5.40 19.49 -2.39
C ARG A 236 -6.40 19.49 -1.22
N HIS A 237 -7.65 19.14 -1.51
CA HIS A 237 -8.75 19.16 -0.53
C HIS A 237 -8.91 17.82 0.20
N LEU A 238 -8.17 16.79 -0.20
CA LEU A 238 -8.26 15.44 0.35
C LEU A 238 -7.08 15.16 1.27
N LEU A 239 -7.35 15.09 2.57
CA LEU A 239 -6.39 14.58 3.53
C LEU A 239 -5.98 13.16 3.13
N SER A 240 -4.68 12.90 3.12
CA SER A 240 -4.10 11.67 2.58
C SER A 240 -3.22 10.96 3.61
N TYR A 241 -3.00 9.66 3.43
CA TYR A 241 -2.21 8.83 4.34
C TYR A 241 -1.48 7.74 3.56
N PHE A 242 -0.40 7.24 4.16
CA PHE A 242 0.41 6.17 3.61
C PHE A 242 -0.08 4.78 4.05
N LYS A 243 0.12 3.79 3.18
CA LYS A 243 0.05 2.37 3.54
C LYS A 243 1.19 1.58 2.89
N ALA A 244 1.65 0.54 3.58
CA ALA A 244 2.69 -0.37 3.10
C ALA A 244 2.34 -1.82 3.49
N GLY A 245 2.62 -2.79 2.62
CA GLY A 245 2.38 -4.21 2.89
C GLY A 245 2.01 -4.97 1.62
N VAL A 246 0.90 -5.71 1.61
CA VAL A 246 0.34 -6.36 0.41
C VAL A 246 -1.17 -6.19 0.33
N TYR A 247 -1.66 -5.88 -0.87
CA TYR A 247 -3.08 -5.88 -1.20
C TYR A 247 -3.30 -6.57 -2.56
N ASN A 248 -4.09 -7.65 -2.55
CA ASN A 248 -4.24 -8.52 -3.71
C ASN A 248 -5.32 -8.04 -4.69
N GLN A 249 -4.96 -7.96 -5.97
CA GLN A 249 -5.89 -7.83 -7.10
C GLN A 249 -5.81 -9.04 -8.04
N PHE A 250 -5.50 -10.21 -7.46
CA PHE A 250 -5.44 -11.51 -8.12
C PHE A 250 -6.15 -12.56 -7.25
N THR A 251 -6.45 -13.71 -7.85
CA THR A 251 -7.26 -14.80 -7.28
C THR A 251 -6.43 -16.06 -7.07
N HIS A 252 -6.90 -16.95 -6.18
CA HIS A 252 -6.39 -18.32 -5.98
C HIS A 252 -4.88 -18.44 -5.69
N GLY A 253 -4.31 -17.51 -4.91
CA GLY A 253 -2.94 -17.60 -4.45
C GLY A 253 -2.65 -16.69 -3.25
N MET A 254 -1.37 -16.57 -2.92
CA MET A 254 -0.87 -15.80 -1.79
C MET A 254 0.27 -14.91 -2.24
N SER A 255 0.18 -13.62 -1.92
CA SER A 255 1.28 -12.65 -2.10
C SER A 255 2.22 -12.72 -0.92
N GLU A 256 3.49 -12.42 -1.17
CA GLU A 256 4.50 -12.25 -0.14
C GLU A 256 5.45 -11.12 -0.55
N ALA A 257 5.67 -10.17 0.36
CA ALA A 257 6.59 -9.07 0.19
C ALA A 257 7.50 -8.96 1.42
N HIS A 258 8.79 -8.81 1.18
CA HIS A 258 9.81 -8.66 2.21
C HIS A 258 10.31 -7.21 2.20
N PHE A 259 10.14 -6.52 3.32
CA PHE A 259 10.60 -5.15 3.51
C PHE A 259 11.86 -5.16 4.37
N TYR A 260 13.01 -4.92 3.75
CA TYR A 260 14.30 -4.80 4.45
C TYR A 260 14.47 -3.40 5.06
N LYS A 261 13.68 -2.45 4.58
CA LYS A 261 13.54 -1.10 5.10
C LYS A 261 12.08 -0.68 4.99
N LEU A 262 11.56 -0.02 6.02
CA LEU A 262 10.28 0.68 5.97
C LEU A 262 10.32 1.86 6.95
N GLU A 263 10.31 3.07 6.41
CA GLU A 263 10.41 4.30 7.18
C GLU A 263 9.33 5.29 6.77
N TYR A 264 8.81 6.02 7.76
CA TYR A 264 7.96 7.18 7.57
C TYR A 264 8.64 8.41 8.16
N SER A 265 8.55 9.55 7.48
CA SER A 265 9.00 10.84 8.00
C SER A 265 8.07 11.97 7.56
N ALA A 266 7.86 12.94 8.46
CA ALA A 266 7.19 14.20 8.16
C ALA A 266 8.17 15.37 8.39
N ALA A 267 8.33 16.22 7.38
CA ALA A 267 9.02 17.49 7.48
C ALA A 267 7.97 18.60 7.47
N GLU A 268 7.66 19.13 8.64
CA GLU A 268 6.73 20.24 8.85
C GLU A 268 7.52 21.43 9.46
N PRO A 269 7.18 22.68 9.15
CA PRO A 269 7.76 23.84 9.84
C PRO A 269 7.39 23.79 11.32
N LYS A 270 8.29 24.30 12.17
CA LYS A 270 7.99 24.54 13.59
C LYS A 270 7.03 25.70 13.78
#